data_AF-A0A965B2R6-F1
#
_entry.id   AF-A0A965B2R6-F1
#
_cell.length_a   1.000
_cell.length_b   1.000
_cell.length_c   1.000
_cell.angle_alpha   90.00
_cell.angle_beta   90.00
_cell.angle_gamma   90.00
#
_symmetry.space_group_name_H-M   'P 1'
#
loop_
_entity.id
_entity.type
_entity.pdbx_description
1 polymer ?
#
loop_
_entity_poly.entity_id
_entity_poly.type
_entity_poly.pdbx_seq_one_letter_code
_entity_poly.pdbx_strand_id
1 'polypeptide(L)'
;MSSAYAGETRLSPSDFHYADPKKAKIGQLLFYDKILSGNQNISCGTCHHHDFGSSDGQSLGIGEGGSGMGKNRTAGVGADRIKKRIPRNATGLWNIGHKSIRNLFHDGRLEVSDLYQNGFNSPAEEWLPDGLDTIVAAQAIFPMVAQFEMAGNP
;
A
#
# COMPACT_ATOMS: atom_id res chain seq x y z
N MET A 1 36.11 21.34 17.82
CA MET A 1 35.12 20.27 18.02
C MET A 1 33.84 20.92 18.51
N SER A 2 32.83 21.08 17.65
CA SER A 2 31.48 21.47 18.05
C SER A 2 30.52 20.53 17.35
N SER A 3 29.85 19.69 18.13
CA SER A 3 28.82 18.77 17.66
C SER A 3 27.58 19.59 17.32
N ALA A 4 27.35 19.82 16.04
CA ALA A 4 26.19 20.54 15.50
C ALA A 4 25.21 19.60 14.78
N TYR A 5 25.10 18.35 15.23
CA TYR A 5 24.12 17.39 14.71
C TYR A 5 23.31 16.80 15.86
N ALA A 6 22.19 17.45 16.22
CA ALA A 6 20.98 16.82 16.75
C ALA A 6 20.00 17.91 17.25
N GLY A 7 19.43 18.69 16.34
CA GLY A 7 18.07 19.15 16.58
C GLY A 7 17.16 17.94 16.38
N GLU A 8 16.79 17.22 17.45
CA GLU A 8 15.80 16.15 17.37
C GLU A 8 14.44 16.75 17.00
N THR A 9 14.13 16.86 15.70
CA THR A 9 12.74 17.05 15.26
C THR A 9 12.01 15.73 15.44
N ARG A 10 11.45 15.53 16.64
CA ARG A 10 10.51 14.45 16.90
C ARG A 10 9.29 14.63 16.01
N LEU A 11 8.84 13.54 15.38
CA LEU A 11 7.60 13.53 14.62
C LEU A 11 6.44 13.93 15.53
N SER A 12 5.58 14.79 15.01
CA SER A 12 4.38 15.31 15.66
C SER A 12 3.14 14.96 14.82
N PRO A 13 1.94 14.88 15.42
CA PRO A 13 0.72 14.66 14.66
C PRO A 13 0.48 15.69 13.54
N SER A 14 0.96 16.93 13.70
CA SER A 14 0.85 17.98 12.68
C SER A 14 1.67 17.71 11.43
N ASP A 15 2.63 16.80 11.48
CA ASP A 15 3.45 16.42 10.33
C ASP A 15 2.73 15.46 9.37
N PHE A 16 1.59 14.91 9.79
CA PHE A 16 0.77 13.97 9.03
C PHE A 16 -0.50 14.61 8.49
N HIS A 17 -1.06 14.03 7.43
CA HIS A 17 -2.39 14.40 6.94
C HIS A 17 -3.47 14.06 7.98
N TYR A 18 -4.51 14.90 8.08
CA TYR A 18 -5.66 14.60 8.93
C TYR A 18 -6.37 13.34 8.44
N ALA A 19 -6.62 12.40 9.34
CA ALA A 19 -7.39 11.20 9.08
C ALA A 19 -8.72 11.29 9.85
N ASP A 20 -9.84 11.36 9.13
CA ASP A 20 -11.16 11.27 9.74
C ASP A 20 -11.28 9.94 10.50
N PRO A 21 -11.53 9.95 11.83
CA PRO A 21 -11.64 8.72 12.63
C PRO A 21 -12.66 7.71 12.10
N LYS A 22 -13.76 8.17 11.48
CA LYS A 22 -14.78 7.29 10.91
C LYS A 22 -14.28 6.62 9.63
N LYS A 23 -13.65 7.38 8.72
CA LYS A 23 -13.01 6.82 7.52
C LYS A 23 -11.89 5.87 7.91
N ALA A 24 -11.05 6.22 8.88
CA ALA A 24 -9.97 5.39 9.39
C ALA A 24 -10.49 4.07 9.97
N LYS A 25 -11.62 4.08 10.67
CA LYS A 25 -12.22 2.85 11.21
C LYS A 25 -12.69 1.90 10.12
N ILE A 26 -13.33 2.42 9.07
CA ILE A 26 -13.72 1.61 7.90
C ILE A 26 -12.49 1.10 7.16
N GLY A 27 -11.49 1.97 6.95
CA GLY A 27 -10.22 1.60 6.33
C GLY A 27 -9.51 0.47 7.08
N GLN A 28 -9.53 0.48 8.42
CA GLN A 28 -8.98 -0.60 9.23
C GLN A 28 -9.70 -1.94 8.97
N LEU A 29 -11.02 -1.94 8.83
CA LEU A 29 -11.78 -3.16 8.53
C LEU A 29 -11.41 -3.68 7.13
N LEU A 30 -11.47 -2.81 6.12
CA LEU A 30 -11.12 -3.13 4.74
C LEU A 30 -9.67 -3.60 4.58
N PHE A 31 -8.74 -3.07 5.38
CA PHE A 31 -7.33 -3.46 5.34
C PHE A 31 -7.11 -4.94 5.63
N TYR A 32 -7.94 -5.53 6.49
CA TYR A 32 -7.86 -6.95 6.85
C TYR A 32 -8.89 -7.82 6.13
N ASP A 33 -9.89 -7.21 5.49
CA ASP A 33 -10.92 -7.92 4.74
C ASP A 33 -10.41 -8.39 3.38
N LYS A 34 -10.74 -9.63 3.03
CA LYS A 34 -10.34 -10.25 1.76
C LYS A 34 -11.29 -9.94 0.62
N ILE A 35 -12.45 -9.34 0.91
CA ILE A 35 -13.48 -8.97 -0.07
C ILE A 35 -12.96 -8.10 -1.21
N LEU A 36 -11.86 -7.37 -0.99
CA LEU A 36 -11.23 -6.50 -1.99
C LEU A 36 -10.29 -7.24 -2.96
N SER A 37 -10.02 -8.53 -2.76
CA SER A 37 -9.21 -9.34 -3.69
C SER A 37 -10.09 -10.20 -4.58
N GLY A 38 -9.67 -10.41 -5.84
CA GLY A 38 -10.46 -11.14 -6.84
C GLY A 38 -10.90 -12.52 -6.38
N ASN A 39 -9.98 -13.33 -5.87
CA ASN A 39 -10.28 -14.68 -5.36
C ASN A 39 -10.64 -14.69 -3.86
N GLN A 40 -10.81 -13.52 -3.24
CA GLN A 40 -11.18 -13.37 -1.83
C GLN A 40 -10.27 -14.15 -0.85
N ASN A 41 -9.00 -14.36 -1.21
CA ASN A 41 -8.04 -15.15 -0.44
C ASN A 41 -7.02 -14.30 0.34
N ILE A 42 -6.79 -13.05 -0.06
CA ILE A 42 -5.81 -12.13 0.53
C ILE A 42 -6.42 -10.75 0.80
N SER A 43 -5.75 -9.97 1.65
CA SER A 43 -6.09 -8.59 1.99
C SER A 43 -4.83 -7.72 2.04
N CYS A 44 -4.98 -6.40 2.21
CA CYS A 44 -3.84 -5.49 2.37
C CYS A 44 -2.92 -5.97 3.51
N GLY A 45 -3.51 -6.39 4.63
CA GLY A 45 -2.81 -6.91 5.80
C GLY A 45 -2.11 -8.26 5.58
N THR A 46 -2.36 -8.95 4.46
CA THR A 46 -1.61 -10.17 4.12
C THR A 46 -0.18 -9.85 3.69
N CYS A 47 0.00 -8.77 2.90
CA CYS A 47 1.31 -8.30 2.42
C CYS A 47 1.92 -7.18 3.27
N HIS A 48 1.14 -6.55 4.15
CA HIS A 48 1.55 -5.43 4.99
C HIS A 48 1.21 -5.69 6.47
N HIS A 49 1.62 -6.85 7.00
CA HIS A 49 1.23 -7.28 8.33
C HIS A 49 2.05 -6.58 9.43
N HIS A 50 1.41 -6.26 10.55
CA HIS A 50 2.04 -5.49 11.64
C HIS A 50 3.21 -6.24 12.30
N ASP A 51 3.13 -7.57 12.42
CA ASP A 51 4.21 -8.40 12.96
C ASP A 51 5.51 -8.37 12.12
N PHE A 52 5.42 -7.93 10.86
CA PHE A 52 6.57 -7.79 9.96
C PHE A 52 6.87 -6.32 9.64
N GLY A 53 6.61 -5.41 10.60
CA GLY A 53 6.87 -3.99 10.42
C GLY A 53 6.01 -3.35 9.34
N SER A 54 4.78 -3.83 9.17
CA SER A 54 3.85 -3.47 8.08
C SER A 54 4.37 -3.77 6.66
N SER A 55 5.29 -4.74 6.54
CA SER A 55 5.77 -5.33 5.29
C SER A 55 5.32 -6.80 5.18
N ASP A 56 5.78 -7.51 4.14
CA ASP A 56 5.38 -8.89 3.83
C ASP A 56 6.25 -9.91 4.57
N GLY A 57 7.44 -9.50 5.04
CA GLY A 57 8.43 -10.44 5.58
C GLY A 57 9.05 -11.37 4.53
N GLN A 58 8.88 -11.04 3.24
CA GLN A 58 9.43 -11.76 2.07
C GLN A 58 10.20 -10.77 1.17
N SER A 59 11.25 -11.25 0.48
CA SER A 59 12.00 -10.42 -0.46
C SER A 59 11.18 -10.01 -1.68
N LEU A 60 10.36 -10.94 -2.19
CA LEU A 60 9.45 -10.72 -3.32
C LEU A 60 8.06 -11.17 -2.93
N GLY A 61 7.09 -10.27 -3.11
CA GLY A 61 5.72 -10.47 -2.68
C GLY A 61 5.04 -11.65 -3.37
N ILE A 62 4.13 -12.28 -2.65
CA ILE A 62 3.18 -13.26 -3.21
C ILE A 62 1.82 -12.56 -3.22
N GLY A 63 1.22 -12.39 -4.40
CA GLY A 63 -0.08 -11.73 -4.52
C GLY A 63 -1.24 -12.71 -4.46
N GLU A 64 -2.29 -12.37 -5.19
CA GLU A 64 -3.48 -13.18 -5.41
C GLU A 64 -3.05 -14.61 -5.86
N GLY A 65 -3.70 -15.61 -5.27
CA GLY A 65 -3.37 -17.03 -5.39
C GLY A 65 -2.49 -17.59 -4.27
N GLY A 66 -1.83 -16.70 -3.51
CA GLY A 66 -0.99 -17.07 -2.38
C GLY A 66 -1.77 -17.52 -1.14
N SER A 67 -1.04 -18.13 -0.21
CA SER A 67 -1.55 -18.47 1.14
C SER A 67 -0.48 -18.25 2.20
N GLY A 68 -0.89 -18.20 3.48
CA GLY A 68 0.00 -17.98 4.61
C GLY A 68 0.39 -16.50 4.81
N MET A 69 1.36 -16.27 5.69
CA MET A 69 1.79 -14.92 6.09
C MET A 69 3.29 -14.91 6.44
N GLY A 70 3.98 -13.79 6.19
CA GLY A 70 5.40 -13.68 6.51
C GLY A 70 6.26 -14.71 5.79
N LYS A 71 7.18 -15.32 6.54
CA LYS A 71 8.04 -16.41 6.04
C LYS A 71 7.27 -17.67 5.63
N ASN A 72 6.04 -17.85 6.12
CA ASN A 72 5.20 -19.02 5.83
C ASN A 72 4.34 -18.84 4.56
N ARG A 73 4.54 -17.75 3.81
CA ARG A 73 3.80 -17.55 2.56
C ARG A 73 4.17 -18.57 1.50
N THR A 74 3.17 -19.13 0.84
CA THR A 74 3.33 -20.09 -0.25
C THR A 74 2.67 -19.56 -1.53
N ALA A 75 3.12 -20.08 -2.68
CA ALA A 75 2.61 -19.73 -3.99
C ALA A 75 1.18 -20.25 -4.28
N GLY A 76 0.54 -20.91 -3.32
CA GLY A 76 -0.69 -21.66 -3.55
C GLY A 76 -0.47 -22.91 -4.40
N VAL A 77 -1.56 -23.59 -4.71
CA VAL A 77 -1.60 -24.83 -5.50
C VAL A 77 -2.80 -24.82 -6.43
N GLY A 78 -2.84 -25.74 -7.40
CA GLY A 78 -3.98 -25.89 -8.31
C GLY A 78 -4.11 -24.75 -9.33
N ALA A 79 -5.34 -24.51 -9.77
CA ALA A 79 -5.67 -23.52 -10.79
C ALA A 79 -5.38 -22.08 -10.33
N ASP A 80 -5.58 -21.82 -9.03
CA ASP A 80 -5.50 -20.49 -8.42
C ASP A 80 -4.09 -20.13 -7.95
N ARG A 81 -3.07 -20.99 -8.15
CA ARG A 81 -1.69 -20.67 -7.74
C ARG A 81 -1.21 -19.38 -8.42
N ILE A 82 -0.32 -18.65 -7.75
CA ILE A 82 0.24 -17.41 -8.31
C ILE A 82 0.87 -17.68 -9.69
N LYS A 83 0.64 -16.78 -10.65
CA LYS A 83 1.30 -16.86 -11.97
C LYS A 83 2.75 -16.41 -11.91
N LYS A 84 3.04 -15.42 -11.06
CA LYS A 84 4.39 -14.91 -10.78
C LYS A 84 4.42 -14.20 -9.43
N ARG A 85 5.61 -13.99 -8.89
CA ARG A 85 5.83 -13.12 -7.72
C ARG A 85 5.71 -11.65 -8.12
N ILE A 86 5.37 -10.81 -7.15
CA ILE A 86 5.47 -9.35 -7.30
C ILE A 86 6.96 -9.01 -7.45
N PRO A 87 7.38 -8.27 -8.49
CA PRO A 87 8.79 -8.02 -8.80
C PRO A 87 9.45 -6.98 -7.87
N ARG A 88 8.90 -6.79 -6.67
CA ARG A 88 9.36 -5.87 -5.63
C ARG A 88 8.95 -6.36 -4.26
N ASN A 89 9.63 -5.85 -3.23
CA ASN A 89 9.21 -6.00 -1.84
C ASN A 89 7.97 -5.11 -1.55
N ALA A 90 7.18 -5.52 -0.55
CA ALA A 90 6.09 -4.71 -0.01
C ALA A 90 6.64 -3.70 1.01
N THR A 91 6.61 -2.41 0.69
CA THR A 91 7.12 -1.35 1.57
C THR A 91 6.37 -1.33 2.91
N GLY A 92 7.09 -1.09 4.01
CA GLY A 92 6.46 -0.80 5.30
C GLY A 92 5.55 0.43 5.23
N LEU A 93 4.37 0.34 5.84
CA LEU A 93 3.35 1.39 5.82
C LEU A 93 3.45 2.37 6.99
N TRP A 94 4.25 2.09 8.03
CA TRP A 94 4.45 3.04 9.10
C TRP A 94 5.05 4.35 8.58
N ASN A 95 4.46 5.47 9.00
CA ASN A 95 4.83 6.84 8.65
C ASN A 95 4.62 7.26 7.18
N ILE A 96 4.04 6.43 6.31
CA ILE A 96 3.85 6.83 4.89
C ILE A 96 2.84 7.98 4.68
N GLY A 97 2.04 8.30 5.70
CA GLY A 97 1.11 9.42 5.70
C GLY A 97 1.73 10.78 6.07
N HIS A 98 3.06 10.85 6.20
CA HIS A 98 3.76 12.10 6.50
C HIS A 98 3.70 13.06 5.29
N LYS A 99 3.48 14.36 5.52
CA LYS A 99 3.26 15.37 4.46
C LYS A 99 4.45 15.55 3.51
N SER A 100 5.66 15.18 3.93
CA SER A 100 6.84 15.23 3.05
C SER A 100 6.89 14.11 2.02
N ILE A 101 6.08 13.07 2.17
CA ILE A 101 6.02 11.95 1.22
C ILE A 101 5.09 12.38 0.09
N ARG A 102 5.71 12.80 -1.01
CA ARG A 102 4.99 13.27 -2.20
C ARG A 102 5.00 12.28 -3.36
N ASN A 103 5.70 11.15 -3.21
CA ASN A 103 5.84 10.10 -4.22
C ASN A 103 5.70 8.73 -3.55
N LEU A 104 4.97 7.81 -4.16
CA LEU A 104 4.78 6.43 -3.70
C LEU A 104 5.08 5.42 -4.81
N PHE A 105 5.19 4.15 -4.40
CA PHE A 105 5.73 3.03 -5.17
C PHE A 105 7.24 3.15 -5.46
N HIS A 106 7.88 2.02 -5.74
CA HIS A 106 9.33 1.99 -5.98
C HIS A 106 9.75 2.72 -7.27
N ASP A 107 8.82 2.85 -8.22
CA ASP A 107 9.02 3.53 -9.50
C ASP A 107 8.40 4.93 -9.54
N GLY A 108 7.92 5.45 -8.39
CA GLY A 108 7.38 6.80 -8.29
C GLY A 108 6.11 7.03 -9.11
N ARG A 109 5.42 5.98 -9.57
CA ARG A 109 4.28 6.11 -10.48
C ARG A 109 3.08 6.87 -9.90
N LEU A 110 3.09 7.17 -8.60
CA LEU A 110 2.07 7.99 -7.95
C LEU A 110 2.74 9.17 -7.24
N GLU A 111 2.39 10.38 -7.66
CA GLU A 111 2.94 11.64 -7.16
C GLU A 111 1.83 12.64 -6.85
N VAL A 112 2.04 13.52 -5.86
CA VAL A 112 1.18 14.70 -5.65
C VAL A 112 1.47 15.74 -6.73
N SER A 113 0.52 15.98 -7.63
CA SER A 113 0.68 16.86 -8.80
C SER A 113 -0.67 17.39 -9.28
N ASP A 114 -0.69 18.59 -9.85
CA ASP A 114 -1.91 19.19 -10.41
C ASP A 114 -2.08 18.94 -11.92
N LEU A 115 -1.25 18.05 -12.50
CA LEU A 115 -1.21 17.81 -13.95
C LEU A 115 -2.58 17.42 -14.55
N TYR A 116 -3.35 16.59 -13.83
CA TYR A 116 -4.66 16.09 -14.24
C TYR A 116 -5.82 16.72 -13.45
N GLN A 117 -5.56 17.80 -12.69
CA GLN A 117 -6.56 18.54 -11.89
C GLN A 117 -7.31 17.70 -10.84
N ASN A 118 -6.80 16.50 -10.50
CA ASN A 118 -7.31 15.62 -9.45
C ASN A 118 -6.33 15.51 -8.26
N GLY A 119 -5.27 16.32 -8.25
CA GLY A 119 -4.27 16.36 -7.18
C GLY A 119 -3.19 15.27 -7.26
N PHE A 120 -3.25 14.37 -8.25
CA PHE A 120 -2.25 13.30 -8.43
C PHE A 120 -1.79 13.16 -9.88
N ASN A 121 -0.50 12.84 -10.05
CA ASN A 121 0.01 12.21 -11.27
C ASN A 121 0.06 10.70 -11.01
N SER A 122 -0.70 9.93 -11.78
CA SER A 122 -0.82 8.48 -11.59
C SER A 122 -1.08 7.76 -12.92
N PRO A 123 -0.95 6.42 -12.99
CA PRO A 123 -1.27 5.67 -14.21
C PRO A 123 -2.76 5.72 -14.60
N ALA A 124 -3.63 6.18 -13.69
CA ALA A 124 -5.05 6.40 -14.00
C ALA A 124 -5.30 7.79 -14.62
N GLU A 125 -4.30 8.68 -14.62
CA GLU A 125 -4.40 10.03 -15.19
C GLU A 125 -5.65 10.77 -14.69
N GLU A 126 -6.47 11.35 -15.58
CA GLU A 126 -7.75 11.99 -15.25
C GLU A 126 -8.86 11.03 -14.80
N TRP A 127 -8.67 9.71 -14.95
CA TRP A 127 -9.66 8.67 -14.61
C TRP A 127 -9.56 8.21 -13.15
N LEU A 128 -8.68 8.81 -12.34
CA LEU A 128 -8.61 8.51 -10.92
C LEU A 128 -9.92 8.94 -10.22
N PRO A 129 -10.54 8.06 -9.40
CA PRO A 129 -11.80 8.40 -8.72
C PRO A 129 -11.68 9.61 -7.79
N ASP A 130 -12.77 10.38 -7.70
CA ASP A 130 -12.90 11.48 -6.76
C ASP A 130 -12.91 11.00 -5.29
N GLY A 131 -12.67 11.93 -4.36
CA GLY A 131 -12.78 11.68 -2.91
C GLY A 131 -11.54 11.07 -2.25
N LEU A 132 -10.40 11.05 -2.96
CA LEU A 132 -9.10 10.60 -2.45
C LEU A 132 -8.35 11.76 -1.81
N ASP A 133 -8.50 11.91 -0.49
CA ASP A 133 -8.01 13.08 0.25
C ASP A 133 -6.47 13.13 0.41
N THR A 134 -5.75 12.03 0.12
CA THR A 134 -4.30 11.91 0.34
C THR A 134 -3.64 10.97 -0.67
N ILE A 135 -2.32 11.11 -0.86
CA ILE A 135 -1.55 10.20 -1.72
C ILE A 135 -1.62 8.73 -1.24
N VAL A 136 -1.75 8.50 0.07
CA VAL A 136 -1.92 7.15 0.63
C VAL A 136 -3.31 6.58 0.32
N ALA A 137 -4.35 7.42 0.29
CA ALA A 137 -5.68 7.00 -0.15
C ALA A 137 -5.67 6.60 -1.64
N ALA A 138 -5.01 7.39 -2.50
CA ALA A 138 -4.83 7.05 -3.92
C ALA A 138 -4.01 5.77 -4.11
N GLN A 139 -2.94 5.58 -3.32
CA GLN A 139 -2.09 4.38 -3.38
C GLN A 139 -2.87 3.10 -3.16
N ALA A 140 -3.88 3.11 -2.27
CA ALA A 140 -4.66 1.94 -1.91
C ALA A 140 -5.46 1.34 -3.09
N ILE A 141 -5.73 2.11 -4.15
CA ILE A 141 -6.50 1.65 -5.31
C ILE A 141 -5.68 0.72 -6.22
N PHE A 142 -4.42 1.07 -6.47
CA PHE A 142 -3.62 0.40 -7.50
C PHE A 142 -3.39 -1.10 -7.24
N PRO A 143 -3.14 -1.58 -6.00
CA PRO A 143 -3.05 -3.01 -5.74
C PRO A 143 -4.35 -3.77 -6.05
N MET A 144 -5.53 -3.16 -5.82
CA MET A 144 -6.84 -3.77 -6.07
C MET A 144 -7.11 -4.01 -7.55
N VAL A 145 -6.55 -3.19 -8.44
CA VAL A 145 -6.70 -3.32 -9.90
C VAL A 145 -5.51 -4.00 -10.58
N ALA A 146 -4.41 -4.21 -9.85
CA ALA A 146 -3.23 -4.89 -10.37
C ALA A 146 -3.42 -6.41 -10.38
N GLN A 147 -3.40 -6.99 -11.59
CA GLN A 147 -3.64 -8.41 -11.88
C GLN A 147 -2.91 -9.38 -10.94
N PHE A 148 -1.63 -9.12 -10.68
CA PHE A 148 -0.80 -10.03 -9.87
C PHE A 148 -0.77 -9.66 -8.39
N GLU A 149 -1.26 -8.47 -8.01
CA GLU A 149 -1.31 -8.03 -6.61
C GLU A 149 -2.61 -8.53 -5.96
N MET A 150 -3.75 -7.88 -6.21
CA MET A 150 -5.03 -8.29 -5.59
C MET A 150 -6.14 -8.61 -6.58
N ALA A 151 -6.12 -8.07 -7.81
CA ALA A 151 -7.22 -8.24 -8.76
C ALA A 151 -7.40 -9.71 -9.19
N GLY A 152 -6.29 -10.45 -9.27
CA GLY A 152 -6.29 -11.85 -9.69
C GLY A 152 -6.29 -12.06 -11.20
N ASN A 153 -6.23 -13.33 -11.58
CA ASN A 153 -6.20 -13.77 -12.98
C ASN A 153 -7.43 -14.65 -13.25
N PRO A 154 -8.62 -14.06 -13.47
CA PRO A 154 -9.82 -14.81 -13.84
C PRO A 154 -9.66 -15.55 -15.17
#